data_AF-A0A1S8D0G0-F1
#
_entry.id   AF-A0A1S8D0G0-F1
#
_cell.length_a   1.000
_cell.length_b   1.000
_cell.length_c   1.000
_cell.angle_alpha   90.00
_cell.angle_beta   90.00
_cell.angle_gamma   90.00
#
_symmetry.space_group_name_H-M   'P 1'
#
loop_
_entity.id
_entity.type
_entity.pdbx_description
1 polymer ?
#
loop_
_entity_poly.entity_id
_entity_poly.type
_entity_poly.pdbx_seq_one_letter_code
_entity_poly.pdbx_strand_id
1 'polypeptide(L)' 'KTPHRRALRQRFPRVLYHQRWHIESGFSQHKRRLGSALTARGHQAQRRELILRVLTHNLMLLAEAA' A
#
# COMPACT_ATOMS: atom_id res chain seq x y z
N LYS A 1 5.47 7.39 31.98
CA LYS A 1 5.54 6.64 30.70
C LYS A 1 4.14 6.15 30.35
N THR A 2 3.58 6.54 29.20
CA THR A 2 2.19 6.19 28.83
C THR A 2 2.00 4.67 28.70
N PRO A 3 0.80 4.12 28.97
CA PRO A 3 0.52 2.68 28.92
C PRO A 3 0.96 2.02 27.60
N HIS A 4 0.72 2.69 26.47
CA HIS A 4 1.10 2.20 25.14
C HIS A 4 2.61 2.08 24.92
N ARG A 5 3.41 3.04 25.42
CA ARG A 5 4.89 2.95 25.32
C ARG A 5 5.44 1.79 26.15
N ARG A 6 4.81 1.46 27.28
CA ARG A 6 5.18 0.30 28.10
C ARG A 6 4.83 -1.01 27.40
N ALA A 7 3.63 -1.11 26.81
CA ALA A 7 3.19 -2.28 26.05
C ALA A 7 4.07 -2.53 24.81
N LEU A 8 4.37 -1.48 24.04
CA LEU A 8 5.32 -1.53 22.92
C LEU A 8 6.68 -2.07 23.39
N ARG A 9 7.26 -1.53 24.46
CA ARG A 9 8.56 -2.00 24.96
C ARG A 9 8.54 -3.49 25.36
N GLN A 10 7.43 -3.98 25.91
CA GLN A 10 7.34 -5.35 26.45
C GLN A 10 6.96 -6.39 25.40
N ARG A 11 6.15 -6.04 24.40
CA ARG A 11 5.53 -7.00 23.47
C ARG A 11 5.64 -6.56 22.01
N PHE A 12 6.70 -5.83 21.65
CA PHE A 12 6.87 -5.37 20.27
C PHE A 12 7.05 -6.56 19.32
N PRO A 13 6.17 -6.73 18.31
CA PRO A 13 6.32 -7.81 17.34
C PRO A 13 7.40 -7.44 16.31
N ARG A 14 8.68 -7.52 16.70
CA ARG A 14 9.84 -7.13 15.89
C ARG A 14 9.82 -7.76 14.50
N VAL A 15 9.58 -9.07 14.43
CA VAL A 15 9.58 -9.84 13.17
C VAL A 15 8.50 -9.33 12.21
N LEU A 16 7.29 -9.07 12.70
CA LEU A 16 6.21 -8.51 11.88
C LEU A 16 6.49 -7.05 11.50
N TYR A 17 7.04 -6.25 12.41
CA TYR A 17 7.36 -4.86 12.13
C TYR A 17 8.46 -4.72 11.06
N HIS A 18 9.46 -5.60 11.08
CA HIS A 18 10.50 -5.65 10.04
C HIS A 18 9.96 -6.06 8.67
N GLN A 19 8.71 -6.52 8.55
CA GLN A 19 8.06 -6.80 7.26
C GLN A 19 7.21 -5.62 6.76
N ARG A 20 7.08 -4.54 7.55
CA ARG A 20 6.30 -3.35 7.18
C ARG A 20 6.80 -2.68 5.88
N TRP A 21 8.09 -2.80 5.57
CA TRP A 21 8.63 -2.22 4.34
C TRP A 21 8.02 -2.86 3.08
N HIS A 22 7.52 -4.10 3.14
CA HIS A 22 6.87 -4.76 1.99
C HIS A 22 5.64 -3.98 1.54
N ILE A 23 4.76 -3.62 2.49
CA ILE A 23 3.54 -2.86 2.16
C ILE A 23 3.88 -1.44 1.71
N GLU A 24 4.87 -0.79 2.31
CA GLU A 24 5.33 0.55 1.91
C GLU A 24 5.91 0.54 0.48
N SER A 25 6.66 -0.50 0.14
CA SER A 25 7.24 -0.70 -1.19
C SER A 25 6.15 -0.95 -2.23
N GLY A 26 5.18 -1.82 -1.93
CA GLY A 26 4.02 -2.06 -2.79
C GLY A 26 3.21 -0.78 -3.05
N PHE A 27 2.91 0.00 -2.00
CA PHE A 27 2.24 1.29 -2.15
C PHE A 27 3.06 2.30 -2.95
N SER A 28 4.39 2.32 -2.78
CA SER A 28 5.27 3.20 -3.55
C SER A 28 5.27 2.84 -5.05
N GLN A 29 5.41 1.56 -5.38
CA GLN A 29 5.38 1.05 -6.75
C GLN A 29 4.03 1.32 -7.43
N HIS A 30 2.94 0.97 -6.76
CA HIS A 30 1.58 1.26 -7.18
C HIS A 30 1.37 2.76 -7.45
N LYS A 31 1.91 3.62 -6.57
CA LYS A 31 1.85 5.09 -6.71
C LYS A 31 2.64 5.64 -7.89
N ARG A 32 3.88 5.18 -8.06
CA ARG A 32 4.80 5.69 -9.08
C ARG A 32 4.44 5.22 -10.48
N ARG A 33 4.05 3.95 -10.66
CA ARG A 33 3.79 3.37 -11.99
C ARG A 33 2.50 3.88 -12.62
N LEU A 34 1.44 4.02 -11.83
CA LEU A 34 0.08 4.29 -12.34
C LEU A 34 -0.46 5.66 -11.92
N GLY A 35 0.34 6.50 -11.27
CA GLY A 35 -0.13 7.76 -10.69
C GLY A 35 -0.53 8.79 -11.74
N SER A 36 0.26 8.87 -12.81
CA SER A 36 0.02 9.76 -13.94
C SER A 36 -1.23 9.39 -14.75
N ALA A 37 -1.75 8.17 -14.60
CA ALA A 37 -2.94 7.71 -15.31
C ALA A 37 -4.27 8.10 -14.63
N LEU A 38 -4.23 8.59 -13.38
CA LEU A 38 -5.42 9.05 -12.67
C LEU A 38 -5.71 10.51 -13.04
N THR A 39 -6.92 10.79 -13.53
CA THR A 39 -7.29 12.12 -14.03
C THR A 39 -8.61 12.64 -13.45
N ALA A 40 -9.33 11.81 -12.69
CA ALA A 40 -10.63 12.15 -12.15
C ALA A 40 -10.57 13.28 -11.11
N ARG A 41 -11.53 14.21 -11.21
CA ARG A 41 -11.70 15.32 -10.26
C ARG A 41 -12.86 15.12 -9.28
N GLY A 42 -13.82 14.27 -9.61
CA GLY A 42 -14.98 13.99 -8.76
C GLY A 42 -14.73 12.80 -7.83
N HIS A 43 -15.18 12.89 -6.58
CA HIS A 43 -14.93 11.87 -5.54
C HIS A 43 -15.30 10.43 -5.97
N GLN A 44 -16.46 10.24 -6.60
CA GLN A 44 -16.89 8.91 -7.06
C GLN A 44 -16.04 8.38 -8.21
N ALA A 45 -15.60 9.26 -9.11
CA ALA A 45 -14.71 8.89 -10.22
C ALA A 45 -13.30 8.57 -9.70
N GLN A 46 -12.77 9.36 -8.76
CA GLN A 46 -11.50 9.08 -8.06
C GLN A 46 -11.53 7.73 -7.35
N ARG A 47 -12.63 7.40 -6.66
CA ARG A 47 -12.80 6.08 -6.03
C ARG A 47 -12.72 4.94 -7.05
N ARG A 48 -13.39 5.07 -8.20
CA ARG A 48 -13.33 4.07 -9.28
C ARG A 48 -11.92 3.95 -9.86
N GLU A 49 -11.25 5.07 -10.10
CA GLU A 49 -9.86 5.11 -10.57
C GLU A 49 -8.92 4.39 -9.60
N LEU A 50 -9.07 4.60 -8.29
CA LEU A 50 -8.26 3.89 -7.29
C LEU A 50 -8.49 2.36 -7.32
N ILE A 51 -9.74 1.91 -7.49
CA ILE A 51 -10.06 0.48 -7.62
C ILE A 51 -9.40 -0.09 -8.88
N LEU A 52 -9.58 0.57 -10.02
CA LEU A 52 -8.98 0.16 -11.29
C LEU A 52 -7.46 0.10 -11.19
N ARG A 53 -6.84 1.10 -10.56
CA ARG A 53 -5.41 1.14 -10.32
C ARG A 53 -4.90 -0.07 -9.53
N VAL A 54 -5.65 -0.54 -8.54
CA VAL A 54 -5.28 -1.73 -7.76
C VAL A 54 -5.37 -2.98 -8.62
N LEU A 55 -6.47 -3.13 -9.37
CA LEU A 55 -6.65 -4.25 -10.31
C LEU A 55 -5.54 -4.28 -11.36
N THR A 56 -5.26 -3.16 -12.02
CA THR A 56 -4.18 -3.04 -13.01
C THR A 56 -2.83 -3.39 -12.41
N HIS A 57 -2.51 -2.90 -11.21
CA HIS A 57 -1.24 -3.20 -10.56
C HIS A 57 -1.08 -4.70 -10.28
N ASN A 58 -2.13 -5.37 -9.78
CA ASN A 58 -2.11 -6.81 -9.53
C ASN A 58 -1.97 -7.60 -10.84
N LEU A 59 -2.67 -7.20 -11.91
CA LEU A 59 -2.54 -7.84 -13.21
C LEU A 59 -1.12 -7.70 -13.78
N MET A 60 -0.48 -6.54 -13.61
CA MET A 60 0.92 -6.36 -14.01
C MET A 60 1.86 -7.29 -13.24
N LEU A 61 1.64 -7.49 -11.94
CA LEU A 61 2.46 -8.42 -11.14
C LEU A 61 2.27 -9.88 -11.59
N LEU A 62 1.04 -10.28 -11.90
CA LEU A 62 0.75 -11.63 -12.41
C LEU A 62 1.34 -11.84 -13.81
N ALA A 63 1.28 -10.84 -14.67
CA ALA A 63 1.85 -10.91 -16.02
C ALA A 63 3.38 -10.98 -16.02
N GLU A 64 4.05 -10.34 -15.05
CA GLU A 64 5.51 -10.44 -14.87
C GLU A 64 5.93 -11.82 -14.32
N ALA A 65 5.05 -12.46 -13.54
CA ALA A 65 5.34 -13.74 -12.89
C ALA A 65 5.03 -14.97 -13.76
N ALA A 66 4.34 -14.78 -14.89
CA ALA A 66 3.96 -15.82 -15.85
C ALA A 66 5.06 -15.99 -16.93
#